data_AF-A0A3D2NR70-F1
#
_entry.id   AF-A0A3D2NR70-F1
#
_cell.length_a   1.000
_cell.length_b   1.000
_cell.length_c   1.000
_cell.angle_alpha   90.00
_cell.angle_beta   90.00
_cell.angle_gamma   90.00
#
_symmetry.space_group_name_H-M   'P 1'
#
loop_
_entity.id
_entity.type
_entity.pdbx_description
1 polymer ?
#
loop_
_entity_poly.entity_id
_entity_poly.type
_entity_poly.pdbx_seq_one_letter_code
_entity_poly.pdbx_strand_id
1 'polypeptide(L)'
;MATMHPQIPFGHRPDIIKAEAFCSICGERFDFTNLQILEEQDGTTLLYIKCGRCQAGSLSSISFGQGRLQFLTAVTDLSQDEVLDFRNEASIDEDDVLRLHAHMEVDDNFLNQFNV
;
A
#
# COMPACT_ATOMS: atom_id res chain seq x y z
N MET A 1 11.44 53.42 -26.44
CA MET A 1 11.31 52.50 -25.29
C MET A 1 10.27 51.46 -25.64
N ALA A 2 10.71 50.28 -26.06
CA ALA A 2 9.84 49.13 -26.28
C ALA A 2 10.42 48.01 -25.42
N THR A 3 9.64 47.52 -24.46
CA THR A 3 10.02 46.50 -23.51
C THR A 3 10.16 45.16 -24.22
N MET A 4 11.36 44.59 -24.17
CA MET A 4 11.63 43.21 -24.56
C MET A 4 10.88 42.29 -23.58
N HIS A 5 9.85 41.60 -24.06
CA HIS A 5 9.25 40.48 -23.35
C HIS A 5 10.15 39.25 -23.53
N PRO A 6 10.52 38.52 -22.46
CA PRO A 6 11.31 37.31 -22.61
C PRO A 6 10.45 36.22 -23.28
N GLN A 7 10.91 35.75 -24.44
CA GLN A 7 10.39 34.53 -25.05
C GLN A 7 10.90 33.32 -24.28
N ILE A 8 9.99 32.52 -23.74
CA ILE A 8 10.30 31.23 -23.14
C ILE A 8 9.79 30.15 -24.10
N PRO A 9 10.66 29.48 -24.88
CA PRO A 9 10.27 28.29 -25.63
C PRO A 9 10.66 27.08 -24.79
N PHE A 10 9.74 26.58 -23.96
CA PHE A 10 9.90 25.25 -23.38
C PHE A 10 8.68 24.41 -23.69
N GLY A 11 8.96 23.35 -24.46
CA GLY A 11 7.97 22.47 -25.05
C GLY A 11 7.06 21.82 -24.02
N HIS A 12 5.83 21.58 -24.47
CA HIS A 12 4.86 20.69 -23.87
C HIS A 12 5.51 19.36 -23.42
N ARG A 13 5.48 19.10 -22.11
CA ARG A 13 5.32 17.75 -21.55
C ARG A 13 3.93 17.67 -20.93
N PRO A 14 3.04 16.78 -21.37
CA PRO A 14 1.73 16.64 -20.75
C PRO A 14 1.86 15.85 -19.44
N ASP A 15 1.07 16.28 -18.45
CA ASP A 15 0.61 15.58 -17.25
C ASP A 15 1.66 15.21 -16.17
N ILE A 16 2.03 16.19 -15.34
CA ILE A 16 2.71 15.94 -14.07
C ILE A 16 1.64 15.68 -13.00
N ILE A 17 1.19 14.44 -12.85
CA ILE A 17 0.43 14.04 -11.66
C ILE A 17 1.39 14.12 -10.47
N LYS A 18 1.20 15.13 -9.61
CA LYS A 18 1.96 15.26 -8.36
C LYS A 18 1.21 14.52 -7.25
N ALA A 19 1.78 13.42 -6.75
CA ALA A 19 1.23 12.70 -5.61
C ALA A 19 1.65 13.38 -4.29
N GLU A 20 0.67 13.59 -3.40
CA GLU A 20 0.89 13.93 -2.00
C GLU A 20 0.08 12.94 -1.16
N ALA A 21 0.74 12.26 -0.21
CA ALA A 21 0.11 11.28 0.65
C ALA A 21 0.52 11.52 2.10
N PHE A 22 -0.43 11.24 3.00
CA PHE A 22 -0.28 11.40 4.43
C PHE A 22 -0.60 10.08 5.11
N CYS A 23 0.10 9.78 6.20
CA CYS A 23 -0.19 8.63 7.02
C CYS A 23 -1.58 8.79 7.66
N SER A 24 -2.49 7.86 7.41
CA SER A 24 -3.84 7.83 7.97
C SER A 24 -3.87 7.61 9.49
N ILE A 25 -2.75 7.16 10.08
CA ILE A 25 -2.64 6.91 11.52
C ILE A 25 -2.19 8.17 12.28
N CYS A 26 -1.13 8.84 11.83
CA CYS A 26 -0.54 9.97 12.59
C CYS A 26 -0.50 11.31 11.82
N GLY A 27 -0.98 11.35 10.58
CA GLY A 27 -1.01 12.55 9.74
C GLY A 27 0.35 13.00 9.18
N GLU A 28 1.43 12.27 9.44
CA GLU A 28 2.76 12.59 8.90
C GLU A 28 2.74 12.48 7.38
N ARG A 29 3.34 13.45 6.69
CA ARG A 29 3.49 13.40 5.24
C ARG A 29 4.46 12.27 4.89
N PHE A 30 4.09 11.41 3.95
CA PHE A 30 4.98 10.35 3.50
C PHE A 30 6.20 10.90 2.75
N ASP A 31 7.37 10.31 3.02
CA ASP A 31 8.57 10.49 2.21
C ASP A 31 8.56 9.44 1.10
N PHE A 32 8.20 9.88 -0.10
CA PHE A 32 8.13 9.02 -1.29
C PHE A 32 9.50 8.50 -1.75
N THR A 33 10.61 8.97 -1.19
CA THR A 33 11.94 8.35 -1.42
C THR A 33 11.98 6.91 -0.91
N ASN A 34 11.14 6.59 0.08
CA ASN A 34 10.99 5.24 0.64
C ASN A 34 9.76 4.50 0.09
N LEU A 35 9.15 5.01 -0.99
CA LEU A 35 8.09 4.31 -1.69
C LEU A 35 8.68 3.10 -2.43
N GLN A 36 8.06 1.95 -2.27
CA GLN A 36 8.47 0.72 -2.92
C GLN A 36 7.38 0.27 -3.87
N ILE A 37 7.77 -0.07 -5.09
CA ILE A 37 6.91 -0.77 -6.04
C ILE A 37 7.14 -2.26 -5.79
N LEU A 38 6.12 -2.94 -5.28
CA LEU A 38 6.18 -4.38 -5.00
C LEU A 38 5.87 -5.20 -6.25
N GLU A 39 4.96 -4.70 -7.10
CA GLU A 39 4.50 -5.40 -8.28
C GLU A 39 3.93 -4.44 -9.33
N GLU A 40 4.08 -4.80 -10.60
CA GLU A 40 3.42 -4.16 -11.73
C GLU A 40 2.86 -5.25 -12.65
N GLN A 41 1.53 -5.32 -12.78
CA GLN A 41 0.85 -6.29 -13.63
C GLN A 41 -0.43 -5.69 -14.23
N ASP A 42 -0.64 -5.87 -15.54
CA ASP A 42 -1.87 -5.52 -16.25
C ASP A 42 -2.39 -4.09 -15.99
N GLY A 43 -1.48 -3.11 -15.93
CA GLY A 43 -1.84 -1.70 -15.67
C GLY A 43 -2.23 -1.42 -14.22
N THR A 44 -1.93 -2.35 -13.31
CA THR A 44 -2.03 -2.23 -11.85
C THR A 44 -0.64 -2.23 -11.24
N THR A 45 -0.38 -1.30 -10.33
CA THR A 45 0.86 -1.16 -9.58
C THR A 45 0.55 -1.33 -8.09
N LEU A 46 1.20 -2.29 -7.45
CA LEU A 46 1.17 -2.47 -6.00
C LEU A 46 2.34 -1.72 -5.36
N LEU A 47 2.01 -0.86 -4.41
CA LEU A 47 2.93 0.03 -3.71
C LEU A 47 2.93 -0.27 -2.22
N TYR A 48 4.10 -0.21 -1.60
CA TYR A 48 4.25 -0.21 -0.16
C TYR A 48 5.02 1.03 0.30
N ILE A 49 4.57 1.64 1.39
CA ILE A 49 5.30 2.71 2.06
C ILE A 49 5.14 2.61 3.57
N LYS A 50 6.24 2.79 4.28
CA LYS A 50 6.27 2.81 5.75
C LYS A 50 6.34 4.23 6.27
N CYS A 51 5.52 4.56 7.26
CA CYS A 51 5.56 5.87 7.90
C CYS A 51 6.84 6.02 8.74
N GLY A 52 7.69 7.00 8.43
CA GLY A 52 8.90 7.26 9.22
C GLY A 52 8.63 7.68 10.67
N ARG A 53 7.42 8.18 10.99
CA ARG A 53 7.05 8.61 12.35
C ARG A 53 6.44 7.49 13.19
N CYS A 54 5.28 6.95 12.78
CA CYS A 54 4.54 5.95 13.57
C CYS A 54 4.79 4.50 13.14
N GLN A 55 5.60 4.27 12.10
CA GLN A 55 5.98 2.95 11.59
C GLN A 55 4.83 2.11 11.00
N ALA A 56 3.60 2.62 10.94
CA ALA A 56 2.52 1.98 10.20
C ALA A 56 2.87 1.85 8.71
N GLY A 57 2.60 0.68 8.14
CA GLY A 57 2.69 0.41 6.71
C GLY A 57 1.41 0.80 5.98
N SER A 58 1.55 1.19 4.72
CA SER A 58 0.43 1.37 3.80
C SER A 58 0.71 0.56 2.55
N LEU A 59 -0.20 -0.36 2.23
CA LEU A 59 -0.20 -1.16 1.02
C LEU A 59 -1.26 -0.59 0.09
N SER A 60 -0.87 -0.13 -1.10
CA SER A 60 -1.75 0.56 -2.03
C SER A 60 -1.70 -0.05 -3.42
N SER A 61 -2.85 -0.32 -4.01
CA SER A 61 -2.98 -0.74 -5.40
C SER A 61 -3.51 0.43 -6.23
N ILE A 62 -2.79 0.75 -7.30
CA ILE A 62 -3.17 1.80 -8.27
C ILE A 62 -3.38 1.13 -9.61
N SER A 63 -4.54 1.31 -10.23
CA SER A 63 -4.77 0.83 -11.60
C SER A 63 -5.37 1.89 -12.50
N PHE A 64 -4.95 1.89 -13.77
CA PHE A 64 -5.55 2.74 -14.78
C PHE A 64 -6.18 1.88 -15.88
N GLY A 65 -7.51 1.94 -15.98
CA GLY A 65 -8.27 1.15 -16.94
C GLY A 65 -9.58 1.82 -17.29
N GLN A 66 -10.04 1.64 -18.54
CA GLN A 66 -11.30 2.22 -19.05
C GLN A 66 -11.38 3.76 -18.86
N GLY A 67 -10.24 4.45 -18.94
CA GLY A 67 -10.16 5.90 -18.72
C GLY A 67 -10.37 6.34 -17.27
N ARG A 68 -10.30 5.41 -16.30
CA ARG A 68 -10.46 5.67 -14.87
C ARG A 68 -9.22 5.22 -14.11
N LEU A 69 -8.81 6.09 -13.18
CA LEU A 69 -7.78 5.79 -12.19
C LEU A 69 -8.46 5.27 -10.92
N GLN A 70 -8.04 4.10 -10.43
CA GLN A 70 -8.54 3.49 -9.21
C GLN A 70 -7.39 3.39 -8.21
N PHE A 71 -7.67 3.74 -6.96
CA PHE A 71 -6.74 3.62 -5.85
C PHE A 71 -7.42 2.88 -4.71
N LEU A 72 -6.82 1.77 -4.27
CA LEU A 72 -7.19 1.07 -3.06
C LEU A 72 -6.01 1.11 -2.10
N THR A 73 -6.25 1.36 -0.82
CA THR A 73 -5.20 1.38 0.19
C THR A 73 -5.65 0.67 1.46
N ALA A 74 -4.75 -0.08 2.06
CA ALA A 74 -4.91 -0.69 3.37
C ALA A 74 -3.80 -0.20 4.29
N VAL A 75 -4.16 0.07 5.54
CA VAL A 75 -3.17 0.24 6.61
C VAL A 75 -2.83 -1.13 7.16
N THR A 76 -1.55 -1.37 7.35
CA THR A 76 -1.06 -2.67 7.80
C THR A 76 0.13 -2.49 8.74
N ASP A 77 0.32 -3.45 9.63
CA ASP A 77 1.51 -3.61 10.46
C ASP A 77 2.60 -4.44 9.75
N LEU A 78 2.28 -5.06 8.60
CA LEU A 78 3.22 -5.84 7.83
C LEU A 78 4.41 -5.00 7.35
N SER A 79 5.59 -5.61 7.43
CA SER A 79 6.80 -5.19 6.74
C SER A 79 6.72 -5.52 5.24
N GLN A 80 7.63 -4.93 4.47
CA GLN A 80 7.74 -5.23 3.05
C GLN A 80 7.92 -6.73 2.77
N ASP A 81 8.83 -7.37 3.50
CA ASP A 81 9.16 -8.78 3.29
C ASP A 81 7.96 -9.68 3.62
N GLU A 82 7.26 -9.39 4.71
CA GLU A 82 6.04 -10.11 5.07
C GLU A 82 4.95 -9.97 4.00
N VAL A 83 4.77 -8.78 3.40
CA VAL A 83 3.82 -8.61 2.29
C VAL A 83 4.17 -9.52 1.10
N LEU A 84 5.45 -9.68 0.79
CA LEU A 84 5.90 -10.54 -0.30
C LEU A 84 5.76 -12.03 0.03
N ASP A 85 5.93 -12.40 1.30
CA ASP A 85 5.73 -13.76 1.80
C ASP A 85 4.25 -14.13 1.72
N PHE A 86 3.36 -13.31 2.30
CA PHE A 86 1.91 -13.53 2.31
C PHE A 86 1.27 -13.57 0.92
N ARG A 87 1.90 -12.95 -0.09
CA ARG A 87 1.40 -12.99 -1.48
C ARG A 87 1.26 -14.42 -2.01
N ASN A 88 2.16 -15.32 -1.63
CA ASN A 88 2.18 -16.69 -2.13
C ASN A 88 1.45 -17.67 -1.21
N GLU A 89 0.94 -17.20 -0.07
CA GLU A 89 0.21 -18.02 0.88
C GLU A 89 -1.24 -18.23 0.45
N ALA A 90 -1.86 -19.30 0.95
CA ALA A 90 -3.26 -19.57 0.69
C ALA A 90 -4.15 -18.48 1.30
N SER A 91 -5.22 -18.08 0.59
CA SER A 91 -6.21 -17.16 1.14
C SER A 91 -6.93 -17.81 2.32
N ILE A 92 -7.09 -17.07 3.42
CA ILE A 92 -7.90 -17.48 4.55
C ILE A 92 -9.36 -17.15 4.25
N ASP A 93 -10.24 -18.14 4.33
CA ASP A 93 -11.68 -17.98 4.13
C ASP A 93 -12.48 -18.06 5.45
N GLU A 94 -13.80 -17.88 5.37
CA GLU A 94 -14.68 -17.99 6.53
C GLU A 94 -14.65 -19.38 7.20
N ASP A 95 -14.45 -20.46 6.44
CA ASP A 95 -14.40 -21.81 6.97
C ASP A 95 -13.12 -22.04 7.78
N ASP A 96 -12.00 -21.44 7.38
CA ASP A 96 -10.76 -21.44 8.17
C ASP A 96 -10.98 -20.84 9.56
N VAL A 97 -11.68 -19.70 9.63
CA VAL A 97 -12.00 -19.02 10.90
C VAL A 97 -12.92 -19.88 11.77
N LEU A 98 -13.96 -20.47 11.18
CA LEU A 98 -14.90 -21.33 11.90
C LEU A 98 -14.23 -22.63 12.39
N ARG A 99 -13.33 -23.22 11.60
CA ARG A 99 -12.53 -24.39 12.00
C ARG A 99 -11.65 -24.07 13.20
N LEU A 100 -10.97 -22.93 13.18
CA LEU A 100 -10.15 -22.49 14.31
C LEU A 100 -11.00 -22.29 15.57
N HIS A 101 -12.12 -21.59 15.46
CA HIS A 101 -13.04 -21.37 16.57
C HIS A 101 -13.55 -22.68 17.18
N ALA A 102 -14.04 -23.60 16.35
CA ALA A 102 -14.55 -24.90 16.82
C ALA A 102 -13.45 -25.72 17.51
N HIS A 103 -12.20 -25.61 17.07
CA HIS A 103 -11.07 -26.26 17.71
C HIS A 103 -10.76 -25.64 19.08
N MET A 104 -10.80 -24.31 19.19
CA MET A 104 -10.61 -23.58 20.44
C MET A 104 -11.69 -23.87 21.50
N GLU A 105 -12.92 -24.18 21.10
CA GLU A 105 -13.99 -24.56 22.04
C GLU A 105 -13.78 -25.96 22.66
N VAL A 106 -13.04 -26.83 21.97
CA VAL A 106 -12.84 -28.23 22.40
C VAL A 106 -11.55 -28.38 23.20
N ASP A 107 -10.51 -27.62 22.87
CA ASP A 107 -9.22 -27.67 23.56
C ASP A 107 -8.96 -26.40 24.38
N ASP A 108 -9.28 -26.47 25.68
CA ASP A 108 -8.98 -25.41 26.66
C ASP A 108 -7.48 -25.06 26.76
N ASN A 109 -6.59 -25.91 26.24
CA ASN A 109 -5.15 -25.69 26.21
C ASN A 109 -4.65 -25.30 24.82
N PHE A 110 -5.51 -25.04 23.84
CA PHE A 110 -5.12 -24.67 22.48
C PHE A 110 -4.08 -23.53 22.48
N LEU A 111 -4.31 -22.50 23.30
CA LEU A 111 -3.41 -21.35 23.41
C LEU A 111 -2.03 -21.73 23.98
N ASN A 112 -1.90 -22.81 24.76
CA ASN A 112 -0.62 -23.24 25.31
C ASN A 112 0.30 -23.89 24.26
N GLN A 113 -0.23 -24.24 23.08
CA GLN A 113 0.56 -24.81 21.98
C GLN A 113 1.33 -23.73 21.21
N PHE A 114 0.84 -22.50 21.24
CA PHE A 114 1.51 -21.33 20.71
C PHE A 114 2.16 -20.65 21.89
N ASN A 115 3.48 -20.71 21.98
CA ASN A 115 4.24 -20.15 23.10
C ASN A 115 4.25 -18.60 23.03
N VAL A 116 3.07 -17.99 23.15
CA VAL A 116 2.79 -16.54 23.11
C VAL A 116 2.96 -15.94 24.50
#